data_AF-A0A8T0QLR4-F1
#
_entry.id   AF-A0A8T0QLR4-F1
#
_cell.length_a   1.000
_cell.length_b   1.000
_cell.length_c   1.000
_cell.angle_alpha   90.00
_cell.angle_beta   90.00
_cell.angle_gamma   90.00
#
_symmetry.space_group_name_H-M   'P 1'
#
loop_
_entity.id
_entity.type
_entity.pdbx_description
1 polymer ?
#
loop_
_entity_poly.entity_id
_entity_poly.type
_entity_poly.pdbx_seq_one_letter_code
_entity_poly.pdbx_strand_id
1 'polypeptide(L)'
;MTVIADLPSSAPPSSDVETAAAADAGAAFVLESKGTWWHAGFHMTTATVGPALLTLPYALRGLGWRLGVAALTALAAVTFYCYLLVSRVLDRCEAAGRRHIRFRELAADVLGSQWASYLVLVVQTAINAGVTIGSILLAADCLQIIYLHAAPHGHLKLYHFVIVVAVVVALLSQMPSLHSLRYINLGSLVVSVGYTTLVSAACICAGSSSKAPTKDYSLSPSNSARTFNAFLSISILASVFGNSILPEIQATLAPPASGKMAKALVLCYSVLSLTFYFPAITGYWAFGNQVRSNVLKSLMPDTGPWLAPEWLLILAAVLVLLQLIAIALVYSQVAYEIIETKSADVARGRFSRRNLAPRVALRTAYVAGCALAAAMLPFFGEIIAVVGAVGYIPLDVVIPVVMYNMAPRGGGGRRSQAAYAANVAIMVVFVGLGVIGAVASVRKLAINADRFKLFSNGIS
;
A
#
# COMPACT_ATOMS: atom_id res chain seq x y z
N MET A 1 -45.02 -8.88 -35.88
CA MET A 1 -45.33 -7.83 -34.89
C MET A 1 -44.88 -8.39 -33.55
N THR A 2 -43.65 -8.08 -33.17
CA THR A 2 -42.85 -8.82 -32.19
C THR A 2 -43.05 -8.21 -30.81
N VAL A 3 -43.42 -9.04 -29.85
CA VAL A 3 -43.64 -8.70 -28.44
C VAL A 3 -42.31 -8.26 -27.82
N ILE A 4 -42.23 -7.01 -27.36
CA ILE A 4 -41.12 -6.49 -26.57
C ILE A 4 -41.43 -6.82 -25.11
N ALA A 5 -40.58 -7.65 -24.49
CA ALA A 5 -40.63 -7.95 -23.08
C ALA A 5 -40.09 -6.76 -22.27
N ASP A 6 -40.88 -6.32 -21.27
CA ASP A 6 -40.50 -5.32 -20.30
C ASP A 6 -39.24 -5.73 -19.52
N LEU A 7 -38.23 -4.87 -19.54
CA LEU A 7 -37.09 -4.92 -18.62
C LEU A 7 -37.53 -4.32 -17.26
N PRO A 8 -37.20 -4.95 -16.13
CA PRO A 8 -37.55 -4.39 -14.83
C PRO A 8 -36.78 -3.07 -14.59
N SER A 9 -37.53 -2.02 -14.26
CA SER A 9 -37.01 -0.71 -13.87
C SER A 9 -36.07 -0.86 -12.67
N SER A 10 -34.85 -0.33 -12.80
CA SER A 10 -33.91 -0.19 -11.69
C SER A 10 -34.56 0.60 -10.56
N ALA A 11 -34.73 -0.03 -9.39
CA ALA A 11 -35.15 0.67 -8.19
C ALA A 11 -34.17 1.82 -7.86
N PRO A 12 -34.66 2.98 -7.41
CA PRO A 12 -33.79 4.05 -6.94
C PRO A 12 -32.94 3.55 -5.75
N PRO A 13 -31.72 4.10 -5.55
CA PRO A 13 -30.90 3.74 -4.40
C PRO A 13 -31.68 4.01 -3.10
N SER A 14 -31.53 3.13 -2.11
CA SER A 14 -32.23 3.27 -0.83
C SER A 14 -31.84 4.57 -0.12
N SER A 15 -32.85 5.37 0.22
CA SER A 15 -32.74 6.65 0.95
C SER A 15 -31.98 6.56 2.27
N ASP A 16 -31.92 5.36 2.85
CA ASP A 16 -31.40 5.10 4.19
C ASP A 16 -29.86 5.13 4.26
N VAL A 17 -29.19 4.84 3.14
CA VAL A 17 -27.71 4.85 3.08
C VAL A 17 -27.18 6.25 2.85
N GLU A 18 -27.85 7.06 2.02
CA GLU A 18 -27.52 8.48 1.89
C GLU A 18 -27.78 9.24 3.19
N THR A 19 -28.82 8.89 3.95
CA THR A 19 -29.09 9.50 5.27
C THR A 19 -28.11 9.02 6.34
N ALA A 20 -27.70 7.74 6.37
CA ALA A 20 -26.67 7.26 7.30
C ALA A 20 -25.27 7.83 6.98
N ALA A 21 -24.90 7.94 5.70
CA ALA A 21 -23.69 8.64 5.29
C ALA A 21 -23.76 10.14 5.59
N ALA A 22 -24.93 10.78 5.42
CA ALA A 22 -25.14 12.18 5.78
C ALA A 22 -25.07 12.45 7.30
N ALA A 23 -25.35 11.45 8.13
CA ALA A 23 -25.20 11.53 9.59
C ALA A 23 -23.75 11.35 10.06
N ASP A 24 -22.85 10.84 9.21
CA ASP A 24 -21.44 10.63 9.49
C ASP A 24 -20.55 11.60 8.69
N ALA A 25 -20.18 12.71 9.34
CA ALA A 25 -19.34 13.75 8.72
C ALA A 25 -18.03 13.23 8.13
N GLY A 26 -17.43 12.17 8.70
CA GLY A 26 -16.18 11.60 8.20
C GLY A 26 -16.37 10.98 6.81
N ALA A 27 -17.38 10.12 6.68
CA ALA A 27 -17.74 9.50 5.41
C ALA A 27 -18.26 10.51 4.38
N ALA A 28 -19.20 11.38 4.76
CA ALA A 28 -19.80 12.38 3.88
C ALA A 28 -18.78 13.36 3.28
N PHE A 29 -17.70 13.63 4.02
CA PHE A 29 -16.68 14.57 3.57
C PHE A 29 -15.57 13.93 2.73
N VAL A 30 -15.38 12.61 2.83
CA VAL A 30 -14.24 11.89 2.23
C VAL A 30 -14.64 11.03 1.03
N LEU A 31 -15.83 10.40 1.05
CA LEU A 31 -16.27 9.42 0.04
C LEU A 31 -17.43 9.95 -0.82
N GLU A 32 -17.15 10.32 -2.07
CA GLU A 32 -18.17 10.68 -3.06
C GLU A 32 -18.41 9.52 -4.05
N SER A 33 -19.65 9.02 -4.12
CA SER A 33 -20.06 7.87 -4.93
C SER A 33 -20.37 8.23 -6.40
N LYS A 34 -19.46 8.93 -7.10
CA LYS A 34 -19.67 9.41 -8.49
C LYS A 34 -18.68 8.83 -9.50
N GLY A 35 -17.82 7.91 -9.08
CA GLY A 35 -16.72 7.37 -9.89
C GLY A 35 -17.15 6.32 -10.91
N THR A 36 -16.37 6.22 -11.99
CA THR A 36 -16.47 5.13 -12.98
C THR A 36 -15.40 4.05 -12.72
N TRP A 37 -15.48 2.91 -13.41
CA TRP A 37 -14.56 1.79 -13.20
C TRP A 37 -13.08 2.13 -13.45
N TRP A 38 -12.77 3.00 -14.42
CA TRP A 38 -11.39 3.41 -14.67
C TRP A 38 -10.84 4.34 -13.58
N HIS A 39 -11.69 5.19 -12.99
CA HIS A 39 -11.29 6.00 -11.84
C HIS A 39 -10.91 5.10 -10.67
N ALA A 40 -11.74 4.11 -10.33
CA ALA A 40 -11.40 3.12 -9.30
C ALA A 40 -10.10 2.37 -9.63
N GLY A 41 -9.88 2.01 -10.90
CA GLY A 41 -8.62 1.41 -11.35
C GLY A 41 -7.41 2.31 -11.13
N PHE A 42 -7.52 3.62 -11.40
CA PHE A 42 -6.44 4.58 -11.11
C PHE A 42 -6.21 4.76 -9.60
N HIS A 43 -7.26 4.80 -8.79
CA HIS A 43 -7.15 4.84 -7.33
C HIS A 43 -6.43 3.59 -6.80
N MET A 44 -6.84 2.41 -7.26
CA MET A 44 -6.19 1.15 -6.90
C MET A 44 -4.72 1.14 -7.32
N THR A 45 -4.44 1.54 -8.55
CA THR A 45 -3.07 1.55 -9.08
C THR A 45 -2.20 2.54 -8.31
N THR A 46 -2.72 3.71 -7.96
CA THR A 46 -2.02 4.71 -7.13
C THR A 46 -1.71 4.15 -5.74
N ALA A 47 -2.66 3.45 -5.13
CA ALA A 47 -2.52 2.89 -3.79
C ALA A 47 -1.57 1.69 -3.73
N THR A 48 -1.47 0.90 -4.81
CA THR A 48 -0.67 -0.34 -4.84
C THR A 48 0.67 -0.18 -5.58
N VAL A 49 0.74 0.58 -6.68
CA VAL A 49 1.99 0.85 -7.44
C VAL A 49 2.78 1.98 -6.79
N GLY A 50 3.02 1.83 -5.49
CA GLY A 50 3.83 2.75 -4.72
C GLY A 50 5.32 2.42 -4.73
N PRO A 51 6.20 3.38 -4.42
CA PRO A 51 7.64 3.15 -4.44
C PRO A 51 8.14 2.14 -3.39
N ALA A 52 7.26 1.58 -2.54
CA ALA A 52 7.52 0.33 -1.83
C ALA A 52 7.96 -0.81 -2.77
N LEU A 53 7.53 -0.81 -4.04
CA LEU A 53 7.98 -1.79 -5.04
C LEU A 53 9.49 -1.72 -5.31
N LEU A 54 10.17 -0.63 -4.96
CA LEU A 54 11.63 -0.51 -5.07
C LEU A 54 12.38 -1.46 -4.12
N THR A 55 11.65 -2.12 -3.20
CA THR A 55 12.14 -3.20 -2.33
C THR A 55 12.02 -4.59 -2.97
N LEU A 56 11.36 -4.75 -4.11
CA LEU A 56 11.16 -6.07 -4.74
C LEU A 56 12.47 -6.80 -5.06
N PRO A 57 13.52 -6.14 -5.59
CA PRO A 57 14.85 -6.76 -5.75
C PRO A 57 15.39 -7.33 -4.43
N TYR A 58 15.15 -6.61 -3.33
CA TYR A 58 15.59 -7.02 -1.99
C TYR A 58 14.79 -8.21 -1.46
N ALA A 59 13.50 -8.32 -1.83
CA ALA A 59 12.72 -9.51 -1.54
C ALA A 59 13.28 -10.73 -2.30
N LEU A 60 13.61 -10.57 -3.59
CA LEU A 60 14.25 -11.63 -4.39
C LEU A 60 15.60 -12.05 -3.82
N ARG A 61 16.38 -11.12 -3.27
CA ARG A 61 17.62 -11.43 -2.55
C ARG A 61 17.46 -12.43 -1.41
N GLY A 62 16.36 -12.33 -0.64
CA GLY A 62 16.11 -13.25 0.47
C GLY A 62 15.58 -14.63 0.05
N LEU A 63 15.01 -14.74 -1.16
CA LEU A 63 14.37 -15.97 -1.68
C LEU A 63 15.18 -16.66 -2.78
N GLY A 64 16.06 -15.93 -3.47
CA GLY A 64 16.72 -16.35 -4.69
C GLY A 64 15.83 -16.21 -5.92
N TRP A 65 16.38 -16.50 -7.11
CA TRP A 65 15.67 -16.33 -8.38
C TRP A 65 14.37 -17.13 -8.49
N ARG A 66 14.46 -18.46 -8.38
CA ARG A 66 13.33 -19.36 -8.63
C ARG A 66 12.20 -19.13 -7.63
N LEU A 67 12.51 -19.18 -6.34
CA LEU A 67 11.51 -18.99 -5.30
C LEU A 67 11.05 -17.53 -5.20
N GLY A 68 11.93 -16.56 -5.45
CA GLY A 68 11.57 -15.14 -5.42
C GLY A 68 10.56 -14.77 -6.49
N VAL A 69 10.79 -15.17 -7.75
CA VAL A 69 9.83 -14.94 -8.84
C VAL A 69 8.55 -15.75 -8.63
N ALA A 70 8.65 -17.01 -8.21
CA ALA A 70 7.47 -17.82 -7.92
C ALA A 70 6.61 -17.22 -6.79
N ALA A 71 7.23 -16.73 -5.72
CA ALA A 71 6.54 -16.05 -4.62
C ALA A 71 5.91 -14.73 -5.06
N LEU A 72 6.60 -13.94 -5.89
CA LEU A 72 6.06 -12.71 -6.48
C LEU A 72 4.79 -13.01 -7.29
N THR A 73 4.81 -14.04 -8.15
CA THR A 73 3.64 -14.46 -8.94
C THR A 73 2.53 -15.05 -8.06
N ALA A 74 2.88 -15.88 -7.08
CA ALA A 74 1.89 -16.48 -6.18
C ALA A 74 1.16 -15.43 -5.35
N LEU A 75 1.87 -14.44 -4.81
CA LEU A 75 1.24 -13.35 -4.06
C LEU A 75 0.40 -12.45 -4.96
N ALA A 76 0.81 -12.18 -6.21
CA ALA A 76 -0.03 -11.50 -7.17
C ALA A 76 -1.35 -12.26 -7.40
N ALA A 77 -1.28 -13.56 -7.63
CA ALA A 77 -2.47 -14.39 -7.87
C ALA A 77 -3.39 -14.46 -6.64
N VAL A 78 -2.84 -14.67 -5.44
CA VAL A 78 -3.61 -14.75 -4.20
C VAL A 78 -4.27 -13.42 -3.87
N THR A 79 -3.54 -12.30 -3.95
CA THR A 79 -4.12 -10.97 -3.66
C THR A 79 -5.19 -10.61 -4.69
N PHE A 80 -4.96 -10.86 -5.98
CA PHE A 80 -5.99 -10.65 -7.01
C PHE A 80 -7.26 -11.46 -6.72
N TYR A 81 -7.08 -12.73 -6.36
CA TYR A 81 -8.18 -13.60 -5.97
C TYR A 81 -8.93 -13.06 -4.75
N CYS A 82 -8.23 -12.70 -3.68
CA CYS A 82 -8.82 -12.19 -2.44
C CYS A 82 -9.58 -10.88 -2.68
N TYR A 83 -9.04 -9.96 -3.48
CA TYR A 83 -9.71 -8.73 -3.85
C TYR A 83 -10.99 -8.96 -4.68
N LEU A 84 -10.97 -9.94 -5.59
CA LEU A 84 -12.18 -10.38 -6.28
C LEU A 84 -13.19 -11.05 -5.32
N LEU A 85 -12.75 -11.67 -4.22
CA LEU A 85 -13.65 -12.20 -3.19
C LEU A 85 -14.31 -11.06 -2.41
N VAL A 86 -13.54 -10.08 -1.92
CA VAL A 86 -14.08 -8.91 -1.20
C VAL A 86 -15.10 -8.17 -2.06
N SER A 87 -14.76 -7.91 -3.33
CA SER A 87 -15.66 -7.24 -4.25
C SER A 87 -16.97 -8.00 -4.45
N ARG A 88 -16.92 -9.34 -4.55
CA ARG A 88 -18.15 -10.16 -4.61
C ARG A 88 -18.93 -10.19 -3.30
N VAL A 89 -18.26 -10.09 -2.16
CA VAL A 89 -18.95 -9.99 -0.85
C VAL A 89 -19.71 -8.66 -0.77
N LEU A 90 -19.08 -7.56 -1.16
CA LEU A 90 -19.72 -6.25 -1.27
C LEU A 90 -20.92 -6.30 -2.22
N ASP A 91 -20.76 -6.85 -3.42
CA ASP A 91 -21.86 -6.97 -4.40
C ASP A 91 -23.06 -7.77 -3.83
N ARG A 92 -22.80 -8.83 -3.05
CA ARG A 92 -23.86 -9.62 -2.41
C ARG A 92 -24.58 -8.85 -1.31
N CYS A 93 -23.86 -8.07 -0.52
CA CYS A 93 -24.47 -7.23 0.51
C CYS A 93 -25.30 -6.11 -0.14
N GLU A 94 -24.78 -5.45 -1.18
CA GLU A 94 -25.48 -4.41 -1.92
C GLU A 94 -26.76 -4.95 -2.59
N ALA A 95 -26.68 -6.12 -3.23
CA ALA A 95 -27.85 -6.80 -3.82
C ALA A 95 -28.92 -7.19 -2.78
N ALA A 96 -28.53 -7.33 -1.52
CA ALA A 96 -29.45 -7.58 -0.40
C ALA A 96 -29.86 -6.29 0.34
N GLY A 97 -29.65 -5.11 -0.26
CA GLY A 97 -30.00 -3.81 0.29
C GLY A 97 -29.06 -3.29 1.39
N ARG A 98 -27.96 -3.99 1.69
CA ARG A 98 -26.96 -3.61 2.70
C ARG A 98 -25.70 -3.05 2.04
N ARG A 99 -25.70 -1.76 1.73
CA ARG A 99 -24.53 -1.10 1.16
C ARG A 99 -23.55 -0.71 2.27
N HIS A 100 -22.30 -1.16 2.14
CA HIS A 100 -21.21 -0.82 3.06
C HIS A 100 -20.20 0.09 2.37
N ILE A 101 -19.76 1.14 3.06
CA ILE A 101 -18.78 2.10 2.53
C ILE A 101 -17.40 1.97 3.18
N ARG A 102 -17.31 1.27 4.32
CA ARG A 102 -16.06 1.03 5.05
C ARG A 102 -15.79 -0.47 5.19
N PHE A 103 -14.52 -0.84 5.20
CA PHE A 103 -14.12 -2.24 5.40
C PHE A 103 -14.57 -2.75 6.77
N ARG A 104 -14.42 -1.95 7.83
CA ARG A 104 -14.80 -2.35 9.21
C ARG A 104 -16.29 -2.69 9.35
N GLU A 105 -17.15 -1.95 8.64
CA GLU A 105 -18.62 -2.15 8.66
C GLU A 105 -18.99 -3.42 7.89
N LEU A 106 -18.40 -3.61 6.71
CA LEU A 106 -18.56 -4.83 5.93
C LEU A 106 -18.13 -6.07 6.73
N ALA A 107 -17.00 -6.00 7.44
CA ALA A 107 -16.50 -7.09 8.26
C ALA A 107 -17.44 -7.40 9.44
N ALA A 108 -17.96 -6.39 10.13
CA ALA A 108 -18.92 -6.61 11.21
C ALA A 108 -20.24 -7.23 10.75
N ASP A 109 -20.79 -6.77 9.61
CA ASP A 109 -22.03 -7.34 9.03
C ASP A 109 -21.83 -8.81 8.62
N VAL A 110 -20.77 -9.10 7.87
CA VAL A 110 -20.53 -10.43 7.30
C VAL A 110 -20.07 -11.46 8.33
N LEU A 111 -19.24 -11.05 9.29
CA LEU A 111 -18.72 -11.93 10.33
C LEU A 111 -19.62 -11.96 11.58
N GLY A 112 -20.65 -11.11 11.64
CA GLY A 112 -21.65 -11.08 12.72
C GLY A 112 -21.10 -10.64 14.08
N SER A 113 -20.00 -9.87 14.10
CA SER A 113 -19.31 -9.50 15.34
C SER A 113 -18.71 -8.11 15.29
N GLN A 114 -18.96 -7.29 16.32
CA GLN A 114 -18.32 -5.97 16.47
C GLN A 114 -16.81 -6.09 16.68
N TRP A 115 -16.32 -7.21 17.21
CA TRP A 115 -14.88 -7.47 17.30
C TRP A 115 -14.20 -7.51 15.93
N ALA A 116 -14.90 -7.92 14.87
CA ALA A 116 -14.38 -7.86 13.51
C ALA A 116 -14.16 -6.42 13.03
N SER A 117 -15.08 -5.50 13.36
CA SER A 117 -14.92 -4.08 13.07
C SER A 117 -13.72 -3.50 13.82
N TYR A 118 -13.57 -3.80 15.12
CA TYR A 118 -12.41 -3.35 15.90
C TYR A 118 -11.09 -3.89 15.37
N LEU A 119 -11.04 -5.18 14.97
CA LEU A 119 -9.86 -5.78 14.38
C LEU A 119 -9.46 -5.07 13.08
N VAL A 120 -10.41 -4.93 12.14
CA VAL A 120 -10.17 -4.21 10.88
C VAL A 120 -9.71 -2.78 11.14
N LEU A 121 -10.36 -2.08 12.07
CA LEU A 121 -10.03 -0.71 12.43
C LEU A 121 -8.58 -0.59 12.91
N VAL A 122 -8.16 -1.43 13.86
CA VAL A 122 -6.81 -1.40 14.45
C VAL A 122 -5.77 -1.73 13.39
N VAL A 123 -5.99 -2.81 12.62
CA VAL A 123 -5.05 -3.28 11.61
C VAL A 123 -4.93 -2.28 10.46
N GLN A 124 -6.05 -1.76 9.95
CA GLN A 124 -6.06 -0.75 8.88
C GLN A 124 -5.38 0.55 9.32
N THR A 125 -5.61 1.00 10.56
CA THR A 125 -4.91 2.18 11.12
C THR A 125 -3.40 1.95 11.22
N ALA A 126 -2.97 0.77 11.67
CA ALA A 126 -1.55 0.42 11.76
C ALA A 126 -0.89 0.36 10.37
N ILE A 127 -1.59 -0.19 9.37
CA ILE A 127 -1.14 -0.17 7.97
C ILE A 127 -0.97 1.27 7.49
N ASN A 128 -1.98 2.12 7.69
CA ASN A 128 -1.93 3.51 7.23
C ASN A 128 -0.76 4.26 7.86
N ALA A 129 -0.54 4.10 9.17
CA ALA A 129 0.60 4.66 9.86
C ALA A 129 1.94 4.15 9.29
N GLY A 130 2.07 2.83 9.08
CA GLY A 130 3.26 2.22 8.50
C GLY A 130 3.56 2.70 7.07
N VAL A 131 2.53 2.84 6.23
CA VAL A 131 2.63 3.41 4.88
C VAL A 131 3.06 4.87 4.95
N THR A 132 2.48 5.68 5.84
CA THR A 132 2.90 7.08 6.03
C THR A 132 4.36 7.18 6.50
N ILE A 133 4.77 6.38 7.49
CA ILE A 133 6.17 6.30 7.98
C ILE A 133 7.13 5.95 6.84
N GLY A 134 6.85 4.86 6.11
CA GLY A 134 7.66 4.42 4.98
C GLY A 134 7.71 5.46 3.86
N SER A 135 6.60 6.16 3.61
CA SER A 135 6.53 7.20 2.58
C SER A 135 7.37 8.42 2.94
N ILE A 136 7.30 8.88 4.20
CA ILE A 136 8.12 9.99 4.69
C ILE A 136 9.61 9.62 4.61
N LEU A 137 9.98 8.42 5.08
CA LEU A 137 11.36 7.96 5.07
C LEU A 137 11.95 7.89 3.66
N LEU A 138 11.24 7.24 2.73
CA LEU A 138 11.73 7.07 1.36
C LEU A 138 11.74 8.41 0.60
N ALA A 139 10.80 9.31 0.87
CA ALA A 139 10.79 10.65 0.30
C ALA A 139 11.96 11.48 0.83
N ALA A 140 12.30 11.33 2.11
CA ALA A 140 13.48 11.96 2.71
C ALA A 140 14.78 11.42 2.08
N ASP A 141 14.87 10.13 1.81
CA ASP A 141 15.98 9.54 1.05
C ASP A 141 16.12 10.17 -0.34
N CYS A 142 15.00 10.30 -1.09
CA CYS A 142 15.01 10.94 -2.40
C CYS A 142 15.47 12.41 -2.34
N LEU A 143 14.99 13.17 -1.35
CA LEU A 143 15.38 14.56 -1.17
C LEU A 143 16.86 14.69 -0.76
N GLN A 144 17.35 13.78 0.08
CA GLN A 144 18.76 13.71 0.45
C GLN A 144 19.65 13.41 -0.77
N ILE A 145 19.23 12.50 -1.66
CA ILE A 145 19.94 12.21 -2.92
C ILE A 145 20.07 13.48 -3.77
N ILE A 146 18.96 14.20 -3.97
CA ILE A 146 18.94 15.45 -4.75
C ILE A 146 19.85 16.50 -4.11
N TYR A 147 19.80 16.63 -2.78
CA TYR A 147 20.64 17.56 -2.03
C TYR A 147 22.13 17.23 -2.17
N LEU A 148 22.53 15.97 -1.99
CA LEU A 148 23.94 15.57 -2.08
C LEU A 148 24.49 15.67 -3.50
N HIS A 149 23.64 15.57 -4.52
CA HIS A 149 24.05 15.88 -5.89
C HIS A 149 24.33 17.38 -6.08
N ALA A 150 23.45 18.25 -5.58
CA ALA A 150 23.63 19.71 -5.69
C ALA A 150 24.73 20.25 -4.76
N ALA A 151 24.94 19.62 -3.60
CA ALA A 151 25.91 20.00 -2.58
C ALA A 151 26.64 18.74 -2.02
N PRO A 152 27.67 18.24 -2.72
CA PRO A 152 28.37 16.99 -2.36
C PRO A 152 29.01 16.97 -0.95
N HIS A 153 29.34 18.14 -0.41
CA HIS A 153 29.93 18.31 0.93
C HIS A 153 28.90 18.77 1.98
N GLY A 154 27.61 18.60 1.70
CA GLY A 154 26.54 19.00 2.57
C GLY A 154 26.53 18.27 3.93
N HIS A 155 26.22 19.00 5.00
CA HIS A 155 26.22 18.47 6.37
C HIS A 155 24.85 17.96 6.84
N LEU A 156 23.80 18.13 6.03
CA LEU A 156 22.45 17.72 6.40
C LEU A 156 22.31 16.19 6.43
N LYS A 157 21.82 15.70 7.56
CA LYS A 157 21.51 14.28 7.81
C LYS A 157 20.09 13.93 7.40
N LEU A 158 19.81 12.63 7.22
CA LEU A 158 18.52 12.10 6.78
C LEU A 158 17.32 12.67 7.56
N TYR A 159 17.43 12.82 8.88
CA TYR A 159 16.33 13.33 9.70
C TYR A 159 15.92 14.78 9.36
N HIS A 160 16.82 15.61 8.83
CA HIS A 160 16.46 16.96 8.38
C HIS A 160 15.50 16.87 7.19
N PHE A 161 15.76 15.95 6.26
CA PHE A 161 14.89 15.70 5.12
C PHE A 161 13.57 15.05 5.55
N VAL A 162 13.58 14.20 6.57
CA VAL A 162 12.35 13.68 7.20
C VAL A 162 11.48 14.83 7.73
N ILE A 163 12.07 15.82 8.41
CA ILE A 163 11.34 17.00 8.90
C ILE A 163 10.77 17.81 7.72
N VAL A 164 11.56 18.08 6.69
CA VAL A 164 11.10 18.83 5.50
C VAL A 164 9.91 18.12 4.83
N VAL A 165 10.02 16.82 4.60
CA VAL A 165 8.93 16.02 4.01
C VAL A 165 7.71 16.01 4.92
N ALA A 166 7.89 15.86 6.23
CA ALA A 166 6.79 15.87 7.19
C ALA A 166 6.03 17.21 7.19
N VAL A 167 6.74 18.35 7.08
CA VAL A 167 6.12 19.67 6.95
C VAL A 167 5.28 19.75 5.66
N VAL A 168 5.83 19.32 4.52
CA VAL A 168 5.11 19.31 3.24
C VAL A 168 3.88 18.41 3.31
N VAL A 169 4.02 17.19 3.84
CA VAL A 169 2.90 16.25 4.02
C VAL A 169 1.86 16.81 4.98
N ALA A 170 2.26 17.44 6.09
CA ALA A 170 1.34 18.06 7.05
C ALA A 170 0.54 19.21 6.42
N LEU A 171 1.18 20.07 5.62
CA LEU A 171 0.51 21.15 4.88
C LEU A 171 -0.50 20.59 3.87
N LEU A 172 -0.06 19.66 3.03
CA LEU A 172 -0.93 19.03 2.01
C LEU A 172 -2.04 18.18 2.64
N SER A 173 -1.81 17.61 3.82
CA SER A 173 -2.80 16.81 4.53
C SER A 173 -4.02 17.62 4.97
N GLN A 174 -3.96 18.95 4.97
CA GLN A 174 -5.11 19.78 5.30
C GLN A 174 -6.16 19.81 4.18
N MET A 175 -5.85 19.26 3.00
CA MET A 175 -6.83 19.09 1.92
C MET A 175 -8.00 18.17 2.35
N PRO A 176 -9.25 18.55 2.04
CA PRO A 176 -10.41 18.01 2.74
C PRO A 176 -10.97 16.66 2.23
N SER A 177 -10.64 16.16 1.02
CA SER A 177 -11.25 14.92 0.50
C SER A 177 -10.39 14.14 -0.52
N LEU A 178 -10.64 12.83 -0.65
CA LEU A 178 -10.05 11.96 -1.68
C LEU A 178 -10.53 12.31 -3.10
N HIS A 179 -11.77 12.78 -3.27
CA HIS A 179 -12.32 13.17 -4.57
C HIS A 179 -11.58 14.37 -5.17
N SER A 180 -11.11 15.30 -4.34
CA SER A 180 -10.22 16.40 -4.75
C SER A 180 -8.88 15.91 -5.32
N LEU A 181 -8.48 14.66 -5.05
CA LEU A 181 -7.24 14.04 -5.52
C LEU A 181 -7.42 13.26 -6.84
N ARG A 182 -8.60 13.26 -7.47
CA ARG A 182 -8.86 12.44 -8.68
C ARG A 182 -7.88 12.71 -9.83
N TYR A 183 -7.46 13.97 -10.01
CA TYR A 183 -6.46 14.35 -11.01
C TYR A 183 -5.04 13.92 -10.61
N ILE A 184 -4.77 13.86 -9.30
CA ILE A 184 -3.52 13.33 -8.76
C ILE A 184 -3.40 11.83 -9.06
N ASN A 185 -4.50 11.06 -9.06
CA ASN A 185 -4.45 9.61 -9.31
C ASN A 185 -4.16 9.25 -10.78
N LEU A 186 -4.64 10.04 -11.74
CA LEU A 186 -4.25 9.86 -13.14
C LEU A 186 -2.77 10.21 -13.35
N GLY A 187 -2.32 11.35 -12.79
CA GLY A 187 -0.90 11.72 -12.82
C GLY A 187 -0.02 10.68 -12.12
N SER A 188 -0.50 10.12 -11.02
CA SER A 188 0.18 9.08 -10.24
C SER A 188 0.42 7.80 -11.04
N LEU A 189 -0.52 7.38 -11.89
CA LEU A 189 -0.30 6.25 -12.79
C LEU A 189 0.89 6.50 -13.72
N VAL A 190 0.94 7.69 -14.36
CA VAL A 190 2.02 8.06 -15.29
C VAL A 190 3.35 8.17 -14.55
N VAL A 191 3.37 8.83 -13.39
CA VAL A 191 4.54 8.93 -12.52
C VAL A 191 5.02 7.53 -12.12
N SER A 192 4.10 6.61 -11.82
CA SER A 192 4.41 5.25 -11.40
C SER A 192 5.06 4.39 -12.47
N VAL A 193 4.51 4.41 -13.68
CA VAL A 193 5.14 3.77 -14.83
C VAL A 193 6.47 4.46 -15.16
N GLY A 194 6.54 5.79 -15.03
CA GLY A 194 7.75 6.57 -15.25
C GLY A 194 8.89 6.14 -14.33
N TYR A 195 8.74 6.24 -13.01
CA TYR A 195 9.85 5.93 -12.11
C TYR A 195 10.24 4.45 -12.16
N THR A 196 9.28 3.52 -12.33
CA THR A 196 9.60 2.08 -12.45
C THR A 196 10.42 1.78 -13.70
N THR A 197 10.10 2.43 -14.82
CA THR A 197 10.86 2.32 -16.07
C THR A 197 12.26 2.92 -15.91
N LEU A 198 12.39 4.12 -15.35
CA LEU A 198 13.69 4.78 -15.16
C LEU A 198 14.59 3.98 -14.20
N VAL A 199 14.05 3.46 -13.09
CA VAL A 199 14.81 2.62 -12.16
C VAL A 199 15.26 1.32 -12.83
N SER A 200 14.39 0.69 -13.62
CA SER A 200 14.74 -0.54 -14.33
C SER A 200 15.82 -0.28 -15.38
N ALA A 201 15.70 0.82 -16.13
CA ALA A 201 16.72 1.27 -17.08
C ALA A 201 18.06 1.55 -16.36
N ALA A 202 18.03 2.22 -15.21
CA ALA A 202 19.22 2.48 -14.41
C ALA A 202 19.88 1.16 -13.93
N CYS A 203 19.09 0.17 -13.51
CA CYS A 203 19.59 -1.16 -13.15
C CYS A 203 20.23 -1.88 -14.35
N ILE A 204 19.63 -1.78 -15.53
CA ILE A 204 20.19 -2.34 -16.77
C ILE A 204 21.53 -1.66 -17.11
N CYS A 205 21.59 -0.33 -17.04
CA CYS A 205 22.83 0.43 -17.24
C CYS A 205 23.92 -0.01 -16.26
N ALA A 206 23.59 -0.12 -14.96
CA ALA A 206 24.53 -0.54 -13.93
C ALA A 206 25.05 -1.98 -14.17
N GLY A 207 24.15 -2.93 -14.42
CA GLY A 207 24.49 -4.35 -14.60
C GLY A 207 25.14 -4.70 -15.95
N SER A 208 25.11 -3.77 -16.91
CA SER A 208 25.77 -3.90 -18.23
C SER A 208 27.04 -3.06 -18.35
N SER A 209 27.35 -2.24 -17.35
CA SER A 209 28.54 -1.37 -17.33
C SER A 209 29.82 -2.19 -17.21
N SER A 210 30.94 -1.64 -17.70
CA SER A 210 32.28 -2.20 -17.43
C SER A 210 32.63 -2.19 -15.94
N LYS A 211 31.94 -1.36 -15.15
CA LYS A 211 32.04 -1.28 -13.68
C LYS A 211 30.87 -2.00 -12.98
N ALA A 212 30.22 -2.95 -13.65
CA ALA A 212 29.08 -3.66 -13.09
C ALA A 212 29.43 -4.35 -11.76
N PRO A 213 28.51 -4.34 -10.77
CA PRO A 213 28.68 -5.14 -9.57
C PRO A 213 28.89 -6.62 -9.89
N THR A 214 29.62 -7.32 -9.03
CA THR A 214 29.78 -8.77 -9.14
C THR A 214 28.41 -9.46 -9.03
N LYS A 215 28.05 -10.25 -10.04
CA LYS A 215 26.78 -10.98 -10.11
C LYS A 215 26.83 -12.24 -9.25
N ASP A 216 26.69 -12.07 -7.94
CA ASP A 216 26.56 -13.16 -6.98
C ASP A 216 25.11 -13.29 -6.50
N TYR A 217 24.53 -14.48 -6.66
CA TYR A 217 23.15 -14.80 -6.29
C TYR A 217 23.07 -15.81 -5.13
N SER A 218 24.19 -16.01 -4.43
CA SER A 218 24.24 -16.87 -3.25
C SER A 218 23.31 -16.36 -2.15
N LEU A 219 22.56 -17.29 -1.56
CA LEU A 219 21.78 -17.01 -0.36
C LEU A 219 22.70 -17.03 0.86
N SER A 220 22.22 -16.45 1.97
CA SER A 220 22.96 -16.46 3.23
C SER A 220 23.47 -17.88 3.57
N PRO A 221 24.75 -18.05 3.93
CA PRO A 221 25.32 -19.35 4.25
C PRO A 221 24.77 -19.93 5.56
N SER A 222 24.30 -19.07 6.48
CA SER A 222 23.63 -19.49 7.71
C SER A 222 22.19 -19.90 7.42
N ASN A 223 21.85 -21.14 7.77
CA ASN A 223 20.48 -21.67 7.63
C ASN A 223 19.46 -20.80 8.37
N SER A 224 19.78 -20.35 9.59
CA SER A 224 18.90 -19.48 10.37
C SER A 224 18.66 -18.13 9.65
N ALA A 225 19.74 -17.47 9.22
CA ALA A 225 19.63 -16.18 8.53
C ALA A 225 18.90 -16.31 7.17
N ARG A 226 19.13 -17.42 6.46
CA ARG A 226 18.42 -17.73 5.20
C ARG A 226 16.92 -17.84 5.43
N THR A 227 16.49 -18.57 6.45
CA THR A 227 15.06 -18.73 6.81
C THR A 227 14.43 -17.40 7.18
N PHE A 228 15.07 -16.61 8.07
CA PHE A 228 14.54 -15.30 8.45
C PHE A 228 14.47 -14.33 7.28
N ASN A 229 15.47 -14.33 6.39
CA ASN A 229 15.45 -13.49 5.19
C ASN A 229 14.34 -13.91 4.23
N ALA A 230 14.06 -15.21 4.07
CA ALA A 230 12.97 -15.70 3.23
C ALA A 230 11.59 -15.23 3.74
N PHE A 231 11.32 -15.36 5.04
CA PHE A 231 10.05 -14.89 5.61
C PHE A 231 9.91 -13.37 5.61
N LEU A 232 10.99 -12.64 5.88
CA LEU A 232 11.03 -11.18 5.71
C LEU A 232 10.67 -10.80 4.26
N SER A 233 11.26 -11.48 3.27
CA SER A 233 10.96 -11.26 1.86
C SER A 233 9.49 -11.50 1.53
N ILE A 234 8.89 -12.59 2.03
CA ILE A 234 7.46 -12.87 1.84
C ILE A 234 6.61 -11.74 2.43
N SER A 235 6.97 -11.23 3.61
CA SER A 235 6.27 -10.10 4.23
C SER A 235 6.42 -8.80 3.43
N ILE A 236 7.61 -8.53 2.87
CA ILE A 236 7.81 -7.39 1.95
C ILE A 236 6.91 -7.54 0.72
N LEU A 237 6.90 -8.72 0.08
CA LEU A 237 6.03 -8.96 -1.07
C LEU A 237 4.56 -8.76 -0.71
N ALA A 238 4.10 -9.25 0.46
CA ALA A 238 2.73 -9.05 0.92
C ALA A 238 2.40 -7.56 1.10
N SER A 239 3.36 -6.76 1.60
CA SER A 239 3.17 -5.32 1.71
C SER A 239 3.12 -4.60 0.37
N VAL A 240 3.87 -5.05 -0.63
CA VAL A 240 3.93 -4.41 -1.94
C VAL A 240 2.65 -4.67 -2.75
N PHE A 241 2.00 -5.82 -2.59
CA PHE A 241 0.69 -6.11 -3.21
C PHE A 241 -0.51 -5.62 -2.40
N GLY A 242 -0.29 -5.17 -1.16
CA GLY A 242 -1.35 -4.76 -0.24
C GLY A 242 -2.15 -3.55 -0.72
N ASN A 243 -3.43 -3.54 -0.39
CA ASN A 243 -4.39 -2.46 -0.58
C ASN A 243 -5.52 -2.59 0.45
N SER A 244 -5.28 -2.01 1.63
CA SER A 244 -6.17 -2.10 2.79
C SER A 244 -7.44 -1.26 2.66
N ILE A 245 -7.56 -0.47 1.59
CA ILE A 245 -8.64 0.50 1.36
C ILE A 245 -9.53 0.11 0.18
N LEU A 246 -9.46 -1.16 -0.27
CA LEU A 246 -10.21 -1.64 -1.43
C LEU A 246 -11.73 -1.44 -1.29
N PRO A 247 -12.39 -1.80 -0.17
CA PRO A 247 -13.82 -1.53 0.02
C PRO A 247 -14.18 -0.06 -0.09
N GLU A 248 -13.35 0.81 0.48
CA GLU A 248 -13.51 2.27 0.43
C GLU A 248 -13.34 2.80 -1.01
N ILE A 249 -12.40 2.25 -1.78
CA ILE A 249 -12.26 2.55 -3.22
C ILE A 249 -13.51 2.08 -3.97
N GLN A 250 -14.00 0.87 -3.73
CA GLN A 250 -15.21 0.36 -4.37
C GLN A 250 -16.44 1.25 -4.02
N ALA A 251 -16.50 1.80 -2.81
CA ALA A 251 -17.57 2.71 -2.39
C ALA A 251 -17.63 4.01 -3.20
N THR A 252 -16.54 4.44 -3.83
CA THR A 252 -16.52 5.62 -4.72
C THR A 252 -17.22 5.39 -6.06
N LEU A 253 -17.44 4.13 -6.45
CA LEU A 253 -18.11 3.80 -7.71
C LEU A 253 -19.59 4.18 -7.66
N ALA A 254 -20.08 4.79 -8.74
CA ALA A 254 -21.50 5.03 -8.91
C ALA A 254 -22.26 3.69 -8.92
N PRO A 255 -23.36 3.55 -8.14
CA PRO A 255 -24.16 2.34 -8.11
C PRO A 255 -24.77 2.00 -9.49
N PRO A 256 -25.02 0.71 -9.79
CA PRO A 256 -24.51 -0.45 -9.06
C PRO A 256 -22.99 -0.59 -9.25
N ALA A 257 -22.25 -0.95 -8.19
CA ALA A 257 -20.81 -1.16 -8.27
C ALA A 257 -20.42 -2.50 -8.93
N SER A 258 -21.38 -3.42 -9.02
CA SER A 258 -21.15 -4.77 -9.50
C SER A 258 -20.48 -4.82 -10.88
N GLY A 259 -19.44 -5.65 -10.99
CA GLY A 259 -18.64 -5.85 -12.21
C GLY A 259 -17.70 -4.70 -12.57
N LYS A 260 -17.98 -3.45 -12.16
CA LYS A 260 -17.08 -2.30 -12.38
C LYS A 260 -15.76 -2.48 -11.63
N MET A 261 -15.82 -2.96 -10.39
CA MET A 261 -14.61 -3.17 -9.59
C MET A 261 -13.71 -4.29 -10.14
N ALA A 262 -14.28 -5.34 -10.74
CA ALA A 262 -13.49 -6.38 -11.40
C ALA A 262 -12.68 -5.83 -12.59
N LYS A 263 -13.27 -4.91 -13.38
CA LYS A 263 -12.55 -4.22 -14.47
C LYS A 263 -11.43 -3.33 -13.93
N ALA A 264 -11.69 -2.62 -12.83
CA ALA A 264 -10.68 -1.82 -12.13
C ALA A 264 -9.50 -2.68 -11.65
N LEU A 265 -9.77 -3.85 -11.08
CA LEU A 265 -8.77 -4.82 -10.64
C LEU A 265 -7.92 -5.33 -11.81
N VAL A 266 -8.53 -5.69 -12.94
CA VAL A 266 -7.80 -6.14 -14.14
C VAL A 266 -6.88 -5.04 -14.67
N LEU A 267 -7.35 -3.79 -14.72
CA LEU A 267 -6.52 -2.64 -15.12
C LEU A 267 -5.31 -2.50 -14.19
N CYS A 268 -5.55 -2.48 -12.87
CA CYS A 268 -4.50 -2.37 -11.86
C CYS A 268 -3.45 -3.48 -12.01
N TYR A 269 -3.88 -4.75 -12.07
CA TYR A 269 -2.95 -5.89 -12.16
C TYR A 269 -2.21 -5.98 -13.50
N SER A 270 -2.79 -5.46 -14.57
CA SER A 270 -2.08 -5.31 -15.85
C SER A 270 -0.91 -4.34 -15.71
N VAL A 271 -1.10 -3.22 -15.01
CA VAL A 271 -0.02 -2.26 -14.70
C VAL A 271 1.03 -2.88 -13.77
N LEU A 272 0.61 -3.56 -12.70
CA LEU A 272 1.52 -4.26 -11.77
C LEU A 272 2.42 -5.27 -12.47
N SER A 273 1.88 -6.00 -13.46
CA SER A 273 2.65 -6.99 -14.21
C SER A 273 3.89 -6.39 -14.87
N LEU A 274 3.79 -5.13 -15.34
CA LEU A 274 4.93 -4.38 -15.85
C LEU A 274 5.77 -3.79 -14.71
N THR A 275 5.13 -3.01 -13.85
CA THR A 275 5.83 -2.15 -12.88
C THR A 275 6.47 -2.90 -11.73
N PHE A 276 6.06 -4.14 -11.43
CA PHE A 276 6.65 -4.93 -10.34
C PHE A 276 7.74 -5.85 -10.86
N TYR A 277 7.49 -6.57 -11.96
CA TYR A 277 8.44 -7.55 -12.48
C TYR A 277 9.69 -6.90 -13.05
N PHE A 278 9.56 -5.77 -13.75
CA PHE A 278 10.72 -5.10 -14.36
C PHE A 278 11.75 -4.66 -13.32
N PRO A 279 11.42 -3.84 -12.31
CA PRO A 279 12.40 -3.45 -11.30
C PRO A 279 12.86 -4.64 -10.46
N ALA A 280 11.97 -5.60 -10.11
CA ALA A 280 12.35 -6.80 -9.36
C ALA A 280 13.45 -7.60 -10.08
N ILE A 281 13.24 -7.90 -11.37
CA ILE A 281 14.16 -8.70 -12.17
C ILE A 281 15.44 -7.92 -12.49
N THR A 282 15.32 -6.70 -13.02
CA THR A 282 16.49 -5.91 -13.44
C THR A 282 17.36 -5.52 -12.24
N GLY A 283 16.75 -5.13 -11.12
CA GLY A 283 17.47 -4.81 -9.90
C GLY A 283 18.16 -6.02 -9.29
N TYR A 284 17.46 -7.16 -9.19
CA TYR A 284 18.09 -8.37 -8.65
C TYR A 284 19.19 -8.91 -9.58
N TRP A 285 19.01 -8.84 -10.90
CA TRP A 285 20.04 -9.19 -11.89
C TRP A 285 21.28 -8.30 -11.83
N ALA A 286 21.10 -7.00 -11.59
CA ALA A 286 22.23 -6.07 -11.55
C ALA A 286 23.07 -6.24 -10.28
N PHE A 287 22.44 -6.53 -9.13
CA PHE A 287 23.08 -6.43 -7.82
C PHE A 287 23.13 -7.73 -7.00
N GLY A 288 22.34 -8.74 -7.37
CA GLY A 288 22.32 -10.04 -6.70
C GLY A 288 22.18 -9.96 -5.18
N ASN A 289 23.11 -10.56 -4.44
CA ASN A 289 23.12 -10.56 -2.98
C ASN A 289 23.50 -9.21 -2.34
N GLN A 290 23.90 -8.21 -3.13
CA GLN A 290 24.28 -6.86 -2.68
C GLN A 290 23.12 -5.84 -2.75
N VAL A 291 21.94 -6.27 -3.21
CA VAL A 291 20.76 -5.40 -3.23
C VAL A 291 20.48 -4.85 -1.82
N ARG A 292 20.29 -3.52 -1.72
CA ARG A 292 19.84 -2.80 -0.53
C ARG A 292 18.31 -2.76 -0.49
N SER A 293 17.74 -2.48 0.68
CA SER A 293 16.27 -2.46 0.88
C SER A 293 15.54 -1.49 -0.04
N ASN A 294 16.20 -0.44 -0.51
CA ASN A 294 15.75 0.42 -1.60
C ASN A 294 16.77 0.31 -2.75
N VAL A 295 16.34 -0.17 -3.92
CA VAL A 295 17.24 -0.37 -5.07
C VAL A 295 17.88 0.94 -5.58
N LEU A 296 17.26 2.11 -5.37
CA LEU A 296 17.90 3.40 -5.66
C LEU A 296 19.20 3.58 -4.88
N LYS A 297 19.26 3.12 -3.62
CA LYS A 297 20.49 3.14 -2.82
C LYS A 297 21.52 2.12 -3.28
N SER A 298 21.13 1.07 -4.02
CA SER A 298 22.09 0.16 -4.67
C SER A 298 22.73 0.81 -5.89
N LEU A 299 22.00 1.66 -6.61
CA LEU A 299 22.52 2.44 -7.74
C LEU A 299 23.47 3.58 -7.32
N MET A 300 23.44 3.95 -6.03
CA MET A 300 24.23 5.01 -5.42
C MET A 300 25.00 4.45 -4.22
N PRO A 301 26.08 3.68 -4.45
CA PRO A 301 26.89 3.14 -3.37
C PRO A 301 27.50 4.26 -2.52
N ASP A 302 27.68 4.01 -1.22
CA ASP A 302 28.19 5.01 -0.27
C ASP A 302 29.64 5.43 -0.59
N THR A 303 30.37 4.57 -1.31
CA THR A 303 31.72 4.82 -1.82
C THR A 303 31.78 4.56 -3.32
N GLY A 304 32.33 5.50 -4.07
CA GLY A 304 32.48 5.40 -5.52
C GLY A 304 31.42 6.19 -6.30
N PRO A 305 31.50 6.20 -7.63
CA PRO A 305 30.56 6.92 -8.48
C PRO A 305 29.19 6.22 -8.51
N TRP A 306 28.16 6.97 -8.88
CA TRP A 306 26.87 6.40 -9.19
C TRP A 306 26.96 5.43 -10.37
N LEU A 307 26.16 4.36 -10.33
CA LEU A 307 26.26 3.25 -11.27
C LEU A 307 25.38 3.42 -12.51
N ALA A 308 24.66 4.53 -12.60
CA ALA A 308 23.85 4.92 -13.75
C ALA A 308 23.95 6.45 -13.96
N PRO A 309 23.56 6.97 -15.14
CA PRO A 309 23.62 8.41 -15.42
C PRO A 309 22.90 9.26 -14.35
N GLU A 310 23.53 10.35 -13.92
CA GLU A 310 23.04 11.14 -12.77
C GLU A 310 21.64 11.74 -13.03
N TRP A 311 21.42 12.28 -14.24
CA TRP A 311 20.12 12.81 -14.63
C TRP A 311 18.99 11.77 -14.53
N LEU A 312 19.29 10.51 -14.86
CA LEU A 312 18.34 9.40 -14.84
C LEU A 312 17.92 9.09 -13.40
N LEU A 313 18.92 9.04 -12.51
CA LEU A 313 18.72 8.75 -11.10
C LEU A 313 18.02 9.90 -10.36
N ILE A 314 18.36 11.15 -10.68
CA ILE A 314 17.70 12.35 -10.12
C ILE A 314 16.25 12.42 -10.58
N LEU A 315 15.99 12.21 -11.88
CA LEU A 315 14.62 12.20 -12.40
C LEU A 315 13.80 11.08 -11.75
N ALA A 316 14.36 9.88 -11.61
CA ALA A 316 13.72 8.79 -10.90
C ALA A 316 13.41 9.18 -9.43
N ALA A 317 14.36 9.80 -8.72
CA ALA A 317 14.15 10.25 -7.34
C ALA A 317 13.05 11.32 -7.22
N VAL A 318 12.97 12.27 -8.17
CA VAL A 318 11.90 13.28 -8.21
C VAL A 318 10.53 12.61 -8.44
N LEU A 319 10.42 11.70 -9.40
CA LEU A 319 9.17 10.99 -9.66
C LEU A 319 8.74 10.11 -8.48
N VAL A 320 9.69 9.44 -7.83
CA VAL A 320 9.45 8.68 -6.59
C VAL A 320 8.96 9.59 -5.47
N LEU A 321 9.60 10.75 -5.27
CA LEU A 321 9.19 11.75 -4.27
C LEU A 321 7.74 12.21 -4.50
N LEU A 322 7.38 12.56 -5.74
CA LEU A 322 6.03 12.97 -6.10
C LEU A 322 5.00 11.86 -5.82
N GLN A 323 5.33 10.61 -6.18
CA GLN A 323 4.46 9.47 -5.91
C GLN A 323 4.26 9.21 -4.41
N LEU A 324 5.32 9.32 -3.60
CA LEU A 324 5.25 9.09 -2.15
C LEU A 324 4.37 10.13 -1.47
N ILE A 325 4.43 11.39 -1.91
CA ILE A 325 3.53 12.44 -1.41
C ILE A 325 2.07 12.06 -1.74
N ALA A 326 1.78 11.64 -2.97
CA ALA A 326 0.43 11.23 -3.36
C ALA A 326 -0.09 10.06 -2.49
N ILE A 327 0.73 9.03 -2.27
CA ILE A 327 0.37 7.86 -1.45
C ILE A 327 0.16 8.24 0.01
N ALA A 328 1.08 9.03 0.58
CA ALA A 328 0.95 9.51 1.96
C ALA A 328 -0.37 10.27 2.14
N LEU A 329 -0.78 11.08 1.17
CA LEU A 329 -2.05 11.78 1.22
C LEU A 329 -3.25 10.84 1.15
N VAL A 330 -3.25 9.85 0.26
CA VAL A 330 -4.37 8.89 0.09
C VAL A 330 -4.55 8.04 1.34
N TYR A 331 -3.50 7.37 1.82
CA TYR A 331 -3.61 6.47 2.99
C TYR A 331 -3.90 7.25 4.28
N SER A 332 -3.37 8.47 4.43
CA SER A 332 -3.64 9.26 5.63
C SER A 332 -5.10 9.72 5.73
N GLN A 333 -5.86 9.84 4.62
CA GLN A 333 -7.29 10.22 4.71
C GLN A 333 -8.11 9.22 5.53
N VAL A 334 -7.83 7.92 5.42
CA VAL A 334 -8.52 6.88 6.19
C VAL A 334 -8.15 7.00 7.67
N ALA A 335 -6.87 7.24 7.98
CA ALA A 335 -6.45 7.52 9.36
C ALA A 335 -7.12 8.79 9.92
N TYR A 336 -7.24 9.84 9.10
CA TYR A 336 -7.88 11.10 9.48
C TYR A 336 -9.36 10.95 9.77
N GLU A 337 -10.09 10.20 8.92
CA GLU A 337 -11.48 9.87 9.19
C GLU A 337 -11.66 9.23 10.58
N ILE A 338 -10.80 8.26 10.90
CA ILE A 338 -10.85 7.53 12.18
C ILE A 338 -10.58 8.45 13.37
N ILE A 339 -9.52 9.26 13.33
CA ILE A 339 -9.15 10.15 14.45
C ILE A 339 -10.08 11.36 14.58
N GLU A 340 -10.65 11.85 13.46
CA GLU A 340 -11.54 13.01 13.45
C GLU A 340 -12.97 12.67 13.86
N THR A 341 -13.41 11.40 13.74
CA THR A 341 -14.80 10.96 13.97
C THR A 341 -15.38 11.50 15.28
N LYS A 342 -14.61 11.49 16.37
CA LYS A 342 -15.07 11.98 17.69
C LYS A 342 -14.91 13.49 17.90
N SER A 343 -14.15 14.16 17.04
CA SER A 343 -13.82 15.58 17.18
C SER A 343 -14.70 16.51 16.32
N ALA A 344 -15.26 15.97 15.23
CA ALA A 344 -16.08 16.69 14.26
C ALA A 344 -17.51 16.87 14.77
N ASP A 345 -18.02 18.10 14.64
CA ASP A 345 -19.41 18.47 14.94
C ASP A 345 -20.18 18.62 13.62
N VAL A 346 -21.09 17.69 13.35
CA VAL A 346 -21.97 17.66 12.17
C VAL A 346 -22.90 18.87 12.10
N ALA A 347 -23.25 19.48 13.24
CA ALA A 347 -24.13 20.65 13.28
C ALA A 347 -23.42 21.94 12.82
N ARG A 348 -22.09 21.90 12.62
CA ARG A 348 -21.30 23.06 12.22
C ARG A 348 -20.60 22.83 10.89
N GLY A 349 -20.45 23.91 10.12
CA GLY A 349 -19.75 23.86 8.84
C GLY A 349 -18.32 23.28 8.97
N ARG A 350 -17.86 22.59 7.91
CA ARG A 350 -16.54 21.93 7.84
C ARG A 350 -15.37 22.89 8.14
N PHE A 351 -15.49 24.15 7.74
CA PHE A 351 -14.46 25.19 7.95
C PHE A 351 -14.72 26.06 9.19
N SER A 352 -15.69 25.72 10.03
CA SER A 352 -15.91 26.43 11.29
C SER A 352 -14.71 26.21 12.23
N ARG A 353 -14.38 27.20 13.08
CA ARG A 353 -13.27 27.08 14.04
C ARG A 353 -13.37 25.81 14.91
N ARG A 354 -14.59 25.38 15.25
CA ARG A 354 -14.87 24.17 16.06
C ARG A 354 -14.43 22.87 15.39
N ASN A 355 -14.48 22.81 14.06
CA ASN A 355 -14.09 21.63 13.27
C ASN A 355 -12.68 21.77 12.67
N LEU A 356 -12.28 23.00 12.31
CA LEU A 356 -10.98 23.26 11.69
C LEU A 356 -9.82 23.12 12.68
N ALA A 357 -9.94 23.67 13.89
CA ALA A 357 -8.86 23.61 14.88
C ALA A 357 -8.48 22.17 15.29
N PRO A 358 -9.43 21.29 15.70
CA PRO A 358 -9.07 19.91 16.03
C PRO A 358 -8.58 19.13 14.81
N ARG A 359 -9.11 19.39 13.60
CA ARG A 359 -8.60 18.79 12.36
C ARG A 359 -7.12 19.12 12.14
N VAL A 360 -6.76 20.40 12.15
CA VAL A 360 -5.37 20.83 11.92
C VAL A 360 -4.45 20.23 12.97
N ALA A 361 -4.86 20.25 14.25
CA ALA A 361 -4.09 19.69 15.35
C ALA A 361 -3.89 18.17 15.20
N LEU A 362 -4.96 17.41 14.98
CA LEU A 362 -4.92 15.94 14.90
C LEU A 362 -4.15 15.45 13.67
N ARG A 363 -4.37 16.04 12.50
CA ARG A 363 -3.64 15.68 11.28
C ARG A 363 -2.15 15.96 11.42
N THR A 364 -1.80 17.14 11.94
CA THR A 364 -0.40 17.53 12.14
C THR A 364 0.28 16.63 13.18
N ALA A 365 -0.41 16.31 14.29
CA ALA A 365 0.11 15.39 15.30
C ALA A 365 0.34 13.98 14.75
N TYR A 366 -0.58 13.47 13.91
CA TYR A 366 -0.42 12.18 13.24
C TYR A 366 0.83 12.16 12.33
N VAL A 367 0.98 13.17 11.46
CA VAL A 367 2.14 13.27 10.56
C VAL A 367 3.44 13.42 11.37
N ALA A 368 3.43 14.22 12.44
CA ALA A 368 4.58 14.39 13.32
C ALA A 368 4.98 13.08 14.02
N GLY A 369 4.01 12.29 14.50
CA GLY A 369 4.26 10.97 15.08
C GLY A 369 4.87 9.99 14.06
N CYS A 370 4.36 9.99 12.83
CA CYS A 370 4.92 9.17 11.74
C CYS A 370 6.35 9.62 11.37
N ALA A 371 6.60 10.93 11.32
CA ALA A 371 7.92 11.48 11.04
C ALA A 371 8.93 11.15 12.14
N LEU A 372 8.51 11.20 13.40
CA LEU A 372 9.34 10.79 14.53
C LEU A 372 9.74 9.31 14.41
N ALA A 373 8.78 8.43 14.15
CA ALA A 373 9.06 7.02 13.94
C ALA A 373 10.00 6.78 12.74
N ALA A 374 9.81 7.48 11.63
CA ALA A 374 10.69 7.42 10.46
C ALA A 374 12.12 7.88 10.77
N ALA A 375 12.29 8.92 11.58
CA ALA A 375 13.61 9.42 11.98
C ALA A 375 14.31 8.52 13.02
N MET A 376 13.55 7.83 13.87
CA MET A 376 14.08 6.93 14.90
C MET A 376 14.49 5.56 14.33
N LEU A 377 13.74 5.05 13.34
CA LEU A 377 13.92 3.72 12.77
C LEU A 377 14.00 3.79 11.24
N PRO A 378 15.09 4.28 10.62
CA PRO A 378 15.19 4.48 9.17
C PRO A 378 15.44 3.16 8.39
N PHE A 379 14.73 2.09 8.75
CA PHE A 379 14.86 0.74 8.20
C PHE A 379 13.69 0.43 7.27
N PHE A 380 13.72 1.01 6.06
CA PHE A 380 12.60 0.95 5.12
C PHE A 380 12.12 -0.49 4.84
N GLY A 381 13.04 -1.41 4.54
CA GLY A 381 12.68 -2.80 4.22
C GLY A 381 12.03 -3.51 5.39
N GLU A 382 12.49 -3.27 6.61
CA GLU A 382 11.97 -3.84 7.85
C GLU A 382 10.60 -3.25 8.21
N ILE A 383 10.40 -1.93 8.06
CA ILE A 383 9.08 -1.30 8.26
C ILE A 383 8.04 -1.90 7.30
N ILE A 384 8.38 -1.97 6.02
CA ILE A 384 7.50 -2.55 4.98
C ILE A 384 7.21 -4.03 5.28
N ALA A 385 8.20 -4.79 5.74
CA ALA A 385 7.99 -6.19 6.13
C ALA A 385 7.03 -6.33 7.32
N VAL A 386 7.16 -5.50 8.37
CA VAL A 386 6.23 -5.52 9.52
C VAL A 386 4.80 -5.20 9.06
N VAL A 387 4.64 -4.17 8.22
CA VAL A 387 3.33 -3.77 7.67
C VAL A 387 2.72 -4.89 6.83
N GLY A 388 3.53 -5.59 6.03
CA GLY A 388 3.06 -6.75 5.27
C GLY A 388 2.62 -7.92 6.15
N ALA A 389 3.43 -8.27 7.16
CA ALA A 389 3.19 -9.44 8.01
C ALA A 389 2.00 -9.27 8.95
N VAL A 390 1.95 -8.15 9.67
CA VAL A 390 0.95 -7.87 10.73
C VAL A 390 -0.27 -7.12 10.18
N GLY A 391 -0.11 -6.42 9.05
CA GLY A 391 -1.14 -5.61 8.43
C GLY A 391 -1.81 -6.31 7.25
N TYR A 392 -1.12 -6.37 6.12
CA TYR A 392 -1.73 -6.77 4.85
C TYR A 392 -2.06 -8.26 4.77
N ILE A 393 -1.25 -9.16 5.33
CA ILE A 393 -1.59 -10.59 5.36
C ILE A 393 -2.95 -10.84 6.05
N PRO A 394 -3.21 -10.36 7.28
CA PRO A 394 -4.50 -10.57 7.89
C PRO A 394 -5.63 -9.82 7.16
N LEU A 395 -5.41 -8.57 6.73
CA LEU A 395 -6.47 -7.72 6.20
C LEU A 395 -6.84 -8.01 4.73
N ASP A 396 -5.86 -8.35 3.90
CA ASP A 396 -6.03 -8.45 2.45
C ASP A 396 -6.04 -9.90 1.95
N VAL A 397 -5.66 -10.86 2.79
CA VAL A 397 -5.68 -12.29 2.45
C VAL A 397 -6.61 -13.06 3.37
N VAL A 398 -6.38 -13.04 4.68
CA VAL A 398 -7.12 -13.86 5.65
C VAL A 398 -8.57 -13.42 5.79
N ILE A 399 -8.83 -12.14 6.07
CA ILE A 399 -10.19 -11.62 6.25
C ILE A 399 -11.04 -11.83 4.98
N PRO A 400 -10.57 -11.55 3.76
CA PRO A 400 -11.32 -11.78 2.52
C PRO A 400 -11.80 -13.22 2.31
N VAL A 401 -10.93 -14.20 2.51
CA VAL A 401 -11.31 -15.62 2.31
C VAL A 401 -12.29 -16.09 3.37
N VAL A 402 -12.15 -15.62 4.61
CA VAL A 402 -13.10 -15.88 5.71
C VAL A 402 -14.44 -15.24 5.42
N MET A 403 -14.47 -13.95 5.07
CA MET A 403 -15.68 -13.22 4.74
C MET A 403 -16.43 -13.84 3.57
N TYR A 404 -15.75 -14.26 2.50
CA TYR A 404 -16.42 -14.96 1.40
C TYR A 404 -16.97 -16.35 1.81
N ASN A 405 -16.31 -17.00 2.77
CA ASN A 405 -16.76 -18.24 3.40
C ASN A 405 -17.87 -18.03 4.45
N MET A 406 -18.17 -16.81 4.88
CA MET A 406 -19.28 -16.53 5.80
C MET A 406 -20.44 -15.77 5.13
N ALA A 407 -20.16 -15.02 4.08
CA ALA A 407 -21.13 -14.18 3.39
C ALA A 407 -22.35 -14.99 2.90
N PRO A 408 -23.58 -14.53 3.18
CA PRO A 408 -24.81 -15.12 2.65
C PRO A 408 -24.76 -15.21 1.12
N ARG A 409 -25.25 -16.31 0.56
CA ARG A 409 -25.38 -16.49 -0.89
C ARG A 409 -26.81 -16.16 -1.31
N GLY A 410 -26.97 -15.30 -2.32
CA GLY A 410 -28.26 -15.16 -2.99
C GLY A 410 -28.63 -16.46 -3.71
N GLY A 411 -29.89 -16.90 -3.58
CA GLY A 411 -30.48 -17.95 -4.44
C GLY A 411 -30.24 -19.42 -4.06
N GLY A 412 -29.84 -19.75 -2.82
CA GLY A 412 -29.85 -21.15 -2.33
C GLY A 412 -28.85 -22.13 -2.97
N GLY A 413 -27.94 -21.65 -3.84
CA GLY A 413 -26.97 -22.50 -4.53
C GLY A 413 -25.95 -23.16 -3.60
N ARG A 414 -25.66 -24.45 -3.83
CA ARG A 414 -24.71 -25.25 -3.05
C ARG A 414 -23.31 -24.63 -3.09
N ARG A 415 -22.66 -24.51 -1.93
CA ARG A 415 -21.29 -23.98 -1.83
C ARG A 415 -20.33 -24.90 -2.58
N SER A 416 -19.52 -24.35 -3.49
CA SER A 416 -18.42 -25.10 -4.09
C SER A 416 -17.47 -25.55 -2.99
N GLN A 417 -17.40 -26.85 -2.75
CA GLN A 417 -16.52 -27.44 -1.74
C GLN A 417 -15.05 -27.17 -2.08
N ALA A 418 -14.70 -27.17 -3.38
CA ALA A 418 -13.37 -26.83 -3.85
C ALA A 418 -12.99 -25.38 -3.52
N ALA A 419 -13.89 -24.41 -3.76
CA ALA A 419 -13.63 -23.01 -3.42
C ALA A 419 -13.52 -22.80 -1.89
N TYR A 420 -14.34 -23.49 -1.11
CA TYR A 420 -14.24 -23.46 0.35
C TYR A 420 -12.89 -24.02 0.84
N ALA A 421 -12.47 -25.19 0.33
CA ALA A 421 -11.20 -25.81 0.68
C ALA A 421 -10.00 -24.94 0.28
N ALA A 422 -10.03 -24.35 -0.92
CA ALA A 422 -8.99 -23.43 -1.38
C ALA A 422 -8.88 -22.19 -0.46
N ASN A 423 -10.00 -21.59 -0.08
CA ASN A 423 -10.04 -20.47 0.86
C ASN A 423 -9.47 -20.82 2.23
N VAL A 424 -9.79 -22.01 2.76
CA VAL A 424 -9.24 -22.50 4.02
C VAL A 424 -7.73 -22.75 3.91
N ALA A 425 -7.25 -23.32 2.80
CA ALA A 425 -5.83 -23.53 2.58
C ALA A 425 -5.07 -22.19 2.52
N ILE A 426 -5.58 -21.20 1.77
CA ILE A 426 -5.02 -19.85 1.71
C ILE A 426 -4.95 -19.24 3.12
N MET A 427 -6.05 -19.33 3.89
CA MET A 427 -6.11 -18.83 5.26
C MET A 427 -5.01 -19.45 6.14
N VAL A 428 -4.91 -20.78 6.21
CA VAL A 428 -3.95 -21.48 7.07
C VAL A 428 -2.51 -21.14 6.69
N VAL A 429 -2.20 -21.17 5.38
CA VAL A 429 -0.86 -20.84 4.88
C VAL A 429 -0.50 -19.40 5.24
N PHE A 430 -1.37 -18.43 4.94
CA PHE A 430 -1.06 -17.03 5.15
C PHE A 430 -1.06 -16.62 6.62
N VAL A 431 -1.86 -17.24 7.48
CA VAL A 431 -1.73 -17.06 8.94
C VAL A 431 -0.34 -17.52 9.40
N GLY A 432 0.12 -18.70 8.96
CA GLY A 432 1.47 -19.18 9.26
C GLY A 432 2.57 -18.25 8.75
N LEU A 433 2.47 -17.81 7.49
CA LEU A 433 3.40 -16.86 6.88
C LEU A 433 3.41 -15.50 7.60
N GLY A 434 2.23 -15.01 8.04
CA GLY A 434 2.08 -13.77 8.79
C GLY A 434 2.75 -13.83 10.16
N VAL A 435 2.51 -14.89 10.93
CA VAL A 435 3.12 -15.08 12.25
C VAL A 435 4.65 -15.17 12.15
N ILE A 436 5.16 -16.05 11.29
CA ILE A 436 6.61 -16.23 11.14
C ILE A 436 7.26 -14.98 10.53
N GLY A 437 6.60 -14.36 9.56
CA GLY A 437 7.02 -13.10 8.94
C GLY A 437 7.10 -11.94 9.93
N ALA A 438 6.15 -11.84 10.87
CA ALA A 438 6.16 -10.84 11.93
C ALA A 438 7.37 -11.04 12.85
N VAL A 439 7.63 -12.28 13.28
CA VAL A 439 8.82 -12.63 14.07
C VAL A 439 10.11 -12.28 13.32
N ALA A 440 10.20 -12.65 12.03
CA ALA A 440 11.37 -12.35 11.21
C ALA A 440 11.62 -10.84 11.05
N SER A 441 10.56 -10.08 10.82
CA SER A 441 10.61 -8.63 10.61
C SER A 441 10.99 -7.89 11.89
N VAL A 442 10.34 -8.21 13.01
CA VAL A 442 10.63 -7.61 14.32
C VAL A 442 12.03 -7.98 14.79
N ARG A 443 12.46 -9.24 14.63
CA ARG A 443 13.83 -9.67 14.96
C ARG A 443 14.87 -8.86 14.20
N LYS A 444 14.68 -8.69 12.89
CA LYS A 444 15.62 -7.94 12.05
C LYS A 444 15.63 -6.45 12.39
N LEU A 445 14.45 -5.89 12.65
CA LEU A 445 14.31 -4.51 13.11
C LEU A 445 15.06 -4.29 14.44
N ALA A 446 14.90 -5.19 15.41
CA ALA A 446 15.57 -5.12 16.70
C ALA A 446 17.10 -5.20 16.57
N ILE A 447 17.61 -6.15 15.77
CA ILE A 447 19.05 -6.30 15.51
C ILE A 447 19.64 -5.03 14.88
N ASN A 448 18.93 -4.42 13.91
CA ASN A 448 19.41 -3.21 13.26
C ASN A 448 19.30 -1.98 14.17
N ALA A 449 18.24 -1.90 14.98
CA ALA A 449 18.03 -0.81 15.92
C ALA A 449 19.10 -0.77 17.03
N ASP A 450 19.50 -1.94 17.54
CA ASP A 450 20.57 -2.07 18.55
C ASP A 450 21.91 -1.50 18.06
N ARG A 451 22.16 -1.59 16.76
CA ARG A 451 23.40 -1.13 16.11
C ARG A 451 23.26 0.29 15.53
N PHE A 452 22.11 0.95 15.70
CA PHE A 452 21.86 2.26 15.10
C PHE A 452 21.89 3.36 16.13
N LYS A 453 22.72 4.37 15.90
CA LYS A 453 22.73 5.59 16.72
C LYS A 453 21.57 6.48 16.26
N LEU A 454 20.65 6.78 17.18
CA LEU A 454 19.50 7.66 16.91
C LEU A 454 19.93 8.96 16.21
N PHE A 455 19.22 9.31 15.13
CA PHE A 455 19.45 10.50 14.31
C PHE A 455 20.82 10.55 13.57
N SER A 456 21.42 9.39 13.29
CA SER A 456 22.61 9.26 12.45
C SER A 456 22.29 8.82 11.01
N ASN A 457 23.29 8.84 10.13
CA ASN A 457 23.15 8.43 8.73
C ASN A 457 23.38 6.91 8.49
N GLY A 458 23.67 6.12 9.54
CA GLY A 458 24.04 4.72 9.34
C GLY A 458 24.09 3.88 10.63
N ILE A 459 24.22 2.57 10.43
CA ILE A 459 24.45 1.58 11.48
C ILE A 459 25.94 1.65 11.89
N SER A 460 26.23 1.71 13.19
CA SER A 460 27.59 1.81 13.74
C SER A 460 28.33 0.48 13.76
#